data_AF-A0A150NYN9-F1
#
_entry.id   AF-A0A150NYN9-F1
#
_cell.length_a   1.000
_cell.length_b   1.000
_cell.length_c   1.000
_cell.angle_alpha   90.00
_cell.angle_beta   90.00
_cell.angle_gamma   90.00
#
_symmetry.space_group_name_H-M   'P 1'
#
loop_
_entity.id
_entity.type
_entity.pdbx_description
1 polymer ?
#
loop_
_entity_poly.entity_id
_entity_poly.type
_entity_poly.pdbx_seq_one_letter_code
_entity_poly.pdbx_strand_id
1 'polypeptide(L)'
;MLDAAAFVTTFPAPLGELPASEALRGLLSDKAAAPLRSDDAVRAAVRDLLRHGGYKPTGRGKPASEYLIRAAADGSLGPINAAVDACNAVSLHSGLPISVIDLDLARPPLRIGVAPAGARYVFNASGQEIDLEGLLCVFDAEGPCANAVKDSQRTKTHAGTTRTLSVL
;
A
#
# COMPACT_ATOMS: atom_id res chain seq x y z
N MET A 1 13.35 -14.93 4.64
CA MET A 1 13.69 -13.71 3.87
C MET A 1 12.40 -13.24 3.22
N LEU A 2 12.13 -11.93 3.18
CA LEU A 2 11.00 -11.38 2.44
C LEU A 2 11.46 -11.06 1.02
N ASP A 3 10.66 -11.44 0.03
CA ASP A 3 10.88 -11.13 -1.38
C ASP A 3 9.77 -10.21 -1.87
N ALA A 4 10.14 -9.22 -2.68
CA ALA A 4 9.15 -8.36 -3.32
C ALA A 4 8.49 -9.08 -4.48
N ALA A 5 7.17 -9.04 -4.55
CA ALA A 5 6.39 -9.45 -5.70
C ALA A 5 5.54 -8.28 -6.20
N ALA A 6 5.29 -8.27 -7.50
CA ALA A 6 4.51 -7.22 -8.12
C ALA A 6 3.71 -7.78 -9.29
N PHE A 7 2.53 -7.21 -9.50
CA PHE A 7 1.67 -7.57 -10.62
C PHE A 7 0.91 -6.36 -11.14
N VAL A 8 0.60 -6.39 -12.43
CA VAL A 8 -0.21 -5.38 -13.10
C VAL A 8 -1.65 -5.88 -13.16
N THR A 9 -2.59 -5.01 -12.83
CA THR A 9 -4.02 -5.25 -13.05
C THR A 9 -4.54 -4.27 -14.08
N THR A 10 -5.29 -4.77 -15.07
CA THR A 10 -6.04 -3.96 -16.03
C THR A 10 -7.52 -4.18 -15.80
N PHE A 11 -8.25 -3.09 -15.61
CA PHE A 11 -9.68 -3.11 -15.34
C PHE A 11 -10.47 -2.92 -16.65
N PRO A 12 -11.67 -3.53 -16.77
CA PRO A 12 -12.49 -3.41 -17.98
C PRO A 12 -13.14 -2.03 -18.15
N ALA A 13 -13.15 -1.22 -17.09
CA ALA A 13 -13.66 0.15 -17.05
C ALA A 13 -12.90 0.93 -15.96
N PRO A 14 -12.99 2.27 -15.93
CA PRO A 14 -12.44 3.07 -14.84
C PRO A 14 -12.92 2.61 -13.46
N LEU A 15 -12.05 2.64 -12.45
CA LEU A 15 -12.37 2.16 -11.10
C LEU A 15 -13.63 2.79 -10.50
N GLY A 16 -13.94 4.05 -10.84
CA GLY A 16 -15.13 4.76 -10.37
C GLY A 16 -16.45 4.28 -10.99
N GLU A 17 -16.38 3.54 -12.10
CA GLU A 17 -17.54 2.96 -12.80
C GLU A 17 -17.74 1.48 -12.50
N LEU A 18 -16.76 0.83 -11.87
CA LEU A 18 -16.88 -0.57 -11.49
C LEU A 18 -17.92 -0.75 -10.38
N PRO A 19 -18.75 -1.81 -10.45
CA PRO A 19 -19.70 -2.09 -9.39
C PRO A 19 -18.96 -2.39 -8.08
N ALA A 20 -19.58 -1.97 -6.99
CA ALA A 20 -19.14 -2.37 -5.66
C ALA A 20 -19.12 -3.90 -5.54
N SER A 21 -18.04 -4.44 -4.96
CA SER A 21 -17.92 -5.87 -4.67
C SER A 21 -18.22 -6.14 -3.20
N GLU A 22 -19.41 -6.69 -2.93
CA GLU A 22 -19.78 -7.15 -1.59
C GLU A 22 -18.84 -8.25 -1.08
N ALA A 23 -18.30 -9.08 -1.97
CA ALA A 23 -17.30 -10.08 -1.62
C ALA A 23 -15.99 -9.43 -1.10
N LEU A 24 -15.50 -8.38 -1.77
CA LEU A 24 -14.31 -7.65 -1.29
C LEU A 24 -14.60 -6.90 0.01
N ARG A 25 -15.77 -6.25 0.11
CA ARG A 25 -16.19 -5.56 1.34
C ARG A 25 -16.26 -6.50 2.53
N GLY A 26 -16.81 -7.70 2.34
CA GLY A 26 -16.87 -8.73 3.38
C GLY A 26 -15.48 -9.18 3.86
N LEU A 27 -14.44 -9.07 3.02
CA LEU A 27 -13.06 -9.39 3.38
C LEU A 27 -12.34 -8.25 4.12
N LEU A 28 -12.89 -7.03 4.15
CA LEU A 28 -12.37 -5.90 4.96
C LEU A 28 -12.79 -6.01 6.44
N SER A 29 -12.85 -7.23 6.96
CA SER A 29 -13.14 -7.53 8.36
C SER A 29 -12.15 -8.57 8.87
N ASP A 30 -11.69 -8.37 10.11
CA ASP A 30 -10.85 -9.30 10.84
C ASP A 30 -11.55 -10.64 11.16
N LYS A 31 -12.88 -10.68 11.07
CA LYS A 31 -13.72 -11.88 11.27
C LYS A 31 -13.95 -12.67 9.98
N ALA A 32 -13.53 -12.15 8.83
CA ALA A 32 -13.72 -12.82 7.56
C ALA A 32 -12.90 -14.12 7.49
N ALA A 33 -13.46 -15.15 6.84
CA ALA A 33 -12.71 -16.36 6.54
C ALA A 33 -11.71 -16.07 5.41
N ALA A 34 -10.41 -16.12 5.72
CA ALA A 34 -9.33 -15.91 4.76
C ALA A 34 -8.30 -17.06 4.86
N PRO A 35 -7.61 -17.39 3.75
CA PRO A 35 -6.62 -18.47 3.72
C PRO A 35 -5.32 -18.13 4.45
N LEU A 36 -5.09 -16.85 4.75
CA LEU A 36 -3.92 -16.34 5.47
C LEU A 36 -4.36 -15.65 6.76
N ARG A 37 -3.45 -15.64 7.74
CA ARG A 37 -3.60 -14.86 8.97
C ARG A 37 -2.28 -14.17 9.30
N SER A 38 -2.35 -12.87 9.59
CA SER A 38 -1.22 -12.10 10.09
C SER A 38 -0.81 -12.64 11.45
N ASP A 39 0.50 -12.72 11.69
CA ASP A 39 1.07 -13.04 12.99
C ASP A 39 2.21 -12.07 13.36
N ASP A 40 2.73 -12.24 14.57
CA ASP A 40 3.82 -11.40 15.08
C ASP A 40 5.14 -11.64 14.33
N ALA A 41 5.35 -12.82 13.73
CA ALA A 41 6.55 -13.12 12.97
C ALA A 41 6.58 -12.35 11.63
N VAL A 42 5.46 -12.32 10.90
CA VAL A 42 5.31 -11.49 9.69
C VAL A 42 5.46 -10.02 10.03
N ARG A 43 4.83 -9.55 11.12
CA ARG A 43 4.95 -8.14 11.54
C ARG A 43 6.40 -7.77 11.89
N ALA A 44 7.12 -8.65 12.58
CA ALA A 44 8.53 -8.46 12.89
C ALA A 44 9.37 -8.39 11.61
N ALA A 45 9.19 -9.35 10.68
CA ALA A 45 9.90 -9.38 9.42
C ALA A 45 9.68 -8.12 8.56
N VAL A 46 8.44 -7.63 8.48
CA VAL A 46 8.12 -6.38 7.77
C VAL A 46 8.81 -5.19 8.42
N ARG A 47 8.79 -5.08 9.75
CA ARG A 47 9.49 -3.99 10.45
C ARG A 47 10.99 -4.04 10.25
N ASP A 48 11.58 -5.23 10.23
CA ASP A 48 13.01 -5.42 9.98
C ASP A 48 13.39 -5.04 8.54
N LEU A 49 12.53 -5.37 7.56
CA LEU A 49 12.67 -4.89 6.20
C LEU A 49 12.67 -3.35 6.14
N LEU A 50 11.73 -2.69 6.82
CA LEU A 50 11.69 -1.22 6.81
C LEU A 50 12.92 -0.61 7.50
N ARG A 51 13.54 -1.27 8.46
CA ARG A 51 14.77 -0.79 9.11
C ARG A 51 16.02 -0.94 8.25
N HIS A 52 15.96 -1.66 7.13
CA HIS A 52 17.12 -1.96 6.29
C HIS A 52 17.92 -0.72 5.89
N GLY A 53 17.23 0.36 5.51
CA GLY A 53 17.86 1.64 5.17
C GLY A 53 18.01 2.63 6.33
N GLY A 54 17.71 2.23 7.56
CA GLY A 54 17.77 3.09 8.76
C GLY A 54 16.44 3.74 9.16
N TYR A 55 15.36 3.51 8.42
CA TYR A 55 14.03 4.02 8.76
C TYR A 55 13.50 3.41 10.08
N LYS A 56 12.72 4.21 10.82
CA LYS A 56 12.17 3.83 12.13
C LYS A 56 10.64 3.65 12.04
N PRO A 57 10.13 2.41 11.91
CA PRO A 57 8.70 2.16 11.71
C PRO A 57 7.90 2.28 13.03
N THR A 58 7.71 3.51 13.52
CA THR A 58 6.97 3.79 14.76
C THR A 58 5.89 4.87 14.55
N GLY A 59 4.94 4.95 15.48
CA GLY A 59 3.89 5.98 15.44
C GLY A 59 3.11 6.01 14.12
N ARG A 60 3.18 7.15 13.41
CA ARG A 60 2.54 7.38 12.10
C ARG A 60 3.31 6.79 10.91
N GLY A 61 4.50 6.22 11.17
CA GLY A 61 5.39 5.58 10.20
C GLY A 61 5.36 4.04 10.25
N LYS A 62 4.37 3.45 10.93
CA LYS A 62 4.19 1.99 10.94
C LYS A 62 3.74 1.48 9.55
N PRO A 63 4.05 0.23 9.20
CA PRO A 63 3.56 -0.38 7.97
C PRO A 63 2.03 -0.26 7.83
N ALA A 64 1.54 -0.08 6.61
CA ALA A 64 0.11 0.09 6.33
C ALA A 64 -0.73 -1.09 6.84
N SER A 65 -0.21 -2.31 6.81
CA SER A 65 -0.89 -3.51 7.33
C SER A 65 -1.23 -3.40 8.82
N GLU A 66 -0.39 -2.76 9.64
CA GLU A 66 -0.70 -2.53 11.07
C GLU A 66 -1.85 -1.53 11.26
N TYR A 67 -1.97 -0.55 10.37
CA TYR A 67 -3.11 0.37 10.38
C TYR A 67 -4.39 -0.37 9.98
N LEU A 68 -4.35 -1.22 8.94
CA LEU A 68 -5.49 -2.01 8.50
C LEU A 68 -6.00 -2.96 9.59
N ILE A 69 -5.10 -3.67 10.28
CA ILE A 69 -5.46 -4.56 11.39
C ILE A 69 -6.19 -3.78 12.49
N ARG A 70 -5.67 -2.60 12.85
CA ARG A 70 -6.31 -1.74 13.85
C ARG A 70 -7.68 -1.24 13.39
N ALA A 71 -7.76 -0.75 12.15
CA ALA A 71 -8.98 -0.20 11.56
C ALA A 71 -10.08 -1.26 11.39
N ALA A 72 -9.70 -2.51 11.12
CA ALA A 72 -10.64 -3.63 11.08
C ALA A 72 -11.18 -3.94 12.49
N ALA A 73 -10.30 -3.99 13.50
CA ALA A 73 -10.66 -4.28 14.88
C ALA A 73 -11.55 -3.21 15.53
N ASP A 74 -11.38 -1.93 15.17
CA ASP A 74 -12.20 -0.82 15.66
C ASP A 74 -13.42 -0.49 14.78
N GLY A 75 -13.59 -1.20 13.67
CA GLY A 75 -14.71 -1.04 12.74
C GLY A 75 -14.64 0.23 11.88
N SER A 76 -13.47 0.89 11.79
CA SER A 76 -13.27 2.08 10.96
C SER A 76 -12.77 1.79 9.54
N LEU A 77 -12.38 0.56 9.23
CA LEU A 77 -11.94 0.17 7.89
C LEU A 77 -13.12 0.18 6.90
N GLY A 78 -13.06 1.08 5.93
CA GLY A 78 -14.08 1.23 4.90
C GLY A 78 -13.54 0.97 3.48
N PRO A 79 -14.43 0.72 2.50
CA PRO A 79 -14.06 0.54 1.11
C PRO A 79 -13.60 1.86 0.46
N ILE A 80 -12.73 1.74 -0.55
CA ILE A 80 -12.13 2.84 -1.31
C ILE A 80 -12.42 2.66 -2.79
N ASN A 81 -11.88 1.60 -3.40
CA ASN A 81 -12.13 1.18 -4.78
C ASN A 81 -11.69 -0.28 -4.96
N ALA A 82 -12.09 -0.93 -6.04
CA ALA A 82 -11.85 -2.37 -6.23
C ALA A 82 -10.36 -2.77 -6.14
N ALA A 83 -9.43 -1.96 -6.64
CA ALA A 83 -8.00 -2.26 -6.59
C ALA A 83 -7.44 -2.16 -5.17
N VAL A 84 -7.75 -1.07 -4.49
CA VAL A 84 -7.30 -0.79 -3.12
C VAL A 84 -7.95 -1.74 -2.13
N ASP A 85 -9.24 -2.04 -2.29
CA ASP A 85 -9.99 -2.93 -1.39
C ASP A 85 -9.48 -4.37 -1.47
N ALA A 86 -9.17 -4.86 -2.68
CA ALA A 86 -8.55 -6.17 -2.86
C ALA A 86 -7.17 -6.24 -2.17
N CYS A 87 -6.32 -5.22 -2.37
CA CYS A 87 -5.00 -5.18 -1.75
C CYS A 87 -5.08 -4.99 -0.23
N ASN A 88 -6.01 -4.17 0.27
CA ASN A 88 -6.23 -3.99 1.70
C ASN A 88 -6.74 -5.26 2.36
N ALA A 89 -7.64 -6.01 1.71
CA ALA A 89 -8.08 -7.32 2.21
C ALA A 89 -6.90 -8.29 2.33
N VAL A 90 -6.08 -8.43 1.29
CA VAL A 90 -4.89 -9.30 1.34
C VAL A 90 -3.88 -8.80 2.39
N SER A 91 -3.66 -7.49 2.49
CA SER A 91 -2.74 -6.89 3.45
C SER A 91 -3.19 -7.07 4.90
N LEU A 92 -4.49 -6.93 5.16
CA LEU A 92 -5.13 -7.19 6.46
C LEU A 92 -4.91 -8.65 6.88
N HIS A 93 -5.20 -9.60 6.00
CA HIS A 93 -5.17 -11.02 6.33
C HIS A 93 -3.77 -11.63 6.30
N SER A 94 -2.84 -11.12 5.49
CA SER A 94 -1.45 -11.62 5.46
C SER A 94 -0.52 -10.91 6.43
N GLY A 95 -0.80 -9.65 6.77
CA GLY A 95 0.12 -8.77 7.50
C GLY A 95 1.19 -8.12 6.62
N LEU A 96 1.23 -8.43 5.32
CA LEU A 96 2.17 -7.83 4.37
C LEU A 96 1.63 -6.47 3.88
N PRO A 97 2.41 -5.38 3.92
CA PRO A 97 1.98 -4.10 3.36
C PRO A 97 1.93 -4.18 1.83
N ILE A 98 0.89 -3.63 1.22
CA ILE A 98 0.73 -3.63 -0.24
C ILE A 98 0.51 -2.19 -0.72
N SER A 99 1.34 -1.73 -1.65
CA SER A 99 1.17 -0.46 -2.35
C SER A 99 0.34 -0.65 -3.62
N VAL A 100 -0.45 0.35 -4.00
CA VAL A 100 -1.26 0.33 -5.23
C VAL A 100 -1.04 1.62 -6.02
N ILE A 101 -0.34 1.48 -7.14
CA ILE A 101 0.16 2.60 -7.95
C ILE A 101 -0.68 2.68 -9.23
N ASP A 102 -1.21 3.85 -9.56
CA ASP A 102 -1.77 4.12 -10.87
C ASP A 102 -0.65 4.20 -11.92
N LEU A 103 -0.68 3.30 -12.91
CA LEU A 103 0.37 3.20 -13.91
C LEU A 103 0.30 4.29 -14.99
N ASP A 104 -0.84 4.95 -15.17
CA ASP A 104 -0.99 6.06 -16.12
C ASP A 104 -0.48 7.38 -15.51
N LEU A 105 -0.46 7.46 -14.17
CA LEU A 105 0.15 8.56 -13.43
C LEU A 105 1.65 8.38 -13.16
N ALA A 106 2.14 7.14 -13.07
CA ALA A 106 3.56 6.86 -12.87
C ALA A 106 4.43 7.21 -14.11
N ARG A 107 5.74 7.42 -13.89
CA ARG A 107 6.72 7.71 -14.94
C ARG A 107 7.82 6.65 -15.02
N PRO A 108 7.75 5.67 -15.93
CA PRO A 108 8.79 4.64 -16.04
C PRO A 108 10.20 5.23 -16.31
N PRO A 109 11.29 4.53 -15.93
CA PRO A 109 11.30 3.17 -15.37
C PRO A 109 10.94 3.12 -13.88
N LEU A 110 10.30 2.03 -13.47
CA LEU A 110 10.02 1.75 -12.06
C LEU A 110 11.14 0.91 -11.44
N ARG A 111 11.50 1.19 -10.18
CA ARG A 111 12.48 0.40 -9.42
C ARG A 111 12.17 0.42 -7.93
N ILE A 112 12.66 -0.57 -7.19
CA ILE A 112 12.67 -0.54 -5.72
C ILE A 112 14.03 -0.04 -5.24
N GLY A 113 14.06 0.79 -4.20
CA GLY A 113 15.30 1.26 -3.58
C GLY A 113 15.08 1.94 -2.25
N VAL A 114 16.18 2.28 -1.57
CA VAL A 114 16.15 3.05 -0.32
C VAL A 114 16.11 4.54 -0.65
N ALA A 115 15.21 5.29 -0.01
CA ALA A 115 15.10 6.73 -0.21
C ALA A 115 16.24 7.51 0.45
N PRO A 116 16.82 8.50 -0.27
CA PRO A 116 17.96 9.26 0.22
C PRO A 116 17.54 10.25 1.32
N ALA A 117 18.53 10.82 1.99
CA ALA A 117 18.29 11.84 3.01
C ALA A 117 17.48 13.03 2.47
N GLY A 118 16.54 13.52 3.28
CA GLY A 118 15.64 14.62 2.93
C GLY A 118 14.56 14.31 1.88
N ALA A 119 14.46 13.06 1.40
CA ALA A 119 13.38 12.67 0.50
C ALA A 119 12.02 12.70 1.22
N ARG A 120 11.03 13.28 0.56
CA ARG A 120 9.65 13.37 1.06
C ARG A 120 8.65 13.42 -0.09
N TYR A 121 7.40 13.10 0.20
CA TYR A 121 6.29 13.46 -0.68
C TYR A 121 5.00 13.72 0.09
N VAL A 122 4.05 14.36 -0.59
CA VAL A 122 2.66 14.47 -0.17
C VAL A 122 1.96 13.11 -0.39
N PHE A 123 1.27 12.59 0.62
CA PHE A 123 0.58 11.29 0.56
C PHE A 123 -0.96 11.39 0.54
N ASN A 124 -1.52 12.59 0.66
CA ASN A 124 -2.95 12.83 0.58
C ASN A 124 -3.31 14.20 -0.02
N ALA A 125 -4.58 14.38 -0.37
CA ALA A 125 -5.11 15.61 -0.95
C ALA A 125 -5.02 16.84 -0.03
N SER A 126 -4.89 16.65 1.28
CA SER A 126 -4.72 17.74 2.25
C SER A 126 -3.29 18.27 2.35
N GLY A 127 -2.36 17.76 1.53
CA GLY A 127 -0.97 18.23 1.50
C GLY A 127 -0.11 17.67 2.63
N GLN A 128 -0.54 16.63 3.34
CA GLN A 128 0.29 16.03 4.39
C GLN A 128 1.48 15.30 3.78
N GLU A 129 2.66 15.58 4.33
CA GLU A 129 3.93 14.99 3.89
C GLU A 129 4.36 13.82 4.77
N ILE A 130 5.15 12.92 4.19
CA ILE A 130 5.88 11.86 4.88
C ILE A 130 7.38 11.97 4.56
N ASP A 131 8.21 11.82 5.59
CA ASP A 131 9.66 11.66 5.45
C ASP A 131 9.98 10.21 5.05
N LEU A 132 10.84 10.07 4.04
CA LEU A 132 11.18 8.82 3.40
C LEU A 132 12.63 8.41 3.66
N GLU A 133 13.42 9.19 4.39
CA GLU A 133 14.83 8.87 4.59
C GLU A 133 15.03 7.45 5.14
N GLY A 134 15.80 6.65 4.41
CA GLY A 134 16.09 5.27 4.78
C GLY A 134 14.94 4.29 4.55
N LEU A 135 13.79 4.74 4.03
CA LEU A 135 12.64 3.89 3.76
C LEU A 135 12.78 3.20 2.40
N LEU A 136 12.40 1.92 2.34
CA LEU A 136 12.28 1.20 1.08
C LEU A 136 11.05 1.70 0.33
N CYS A 137 11.27 2.21 -0.89
CA CYS A 137 10.25 2.82 -1.73
C CYS A 137 10.27 2.21 -3.13
N VAL A 138 9.12 2.26 -3.80
CA VAL A 138 9.06 2.21 -5.26
C VAL A 138 9.36 3.61 -5.78
N PHE A 139 10.24 3.67 -6.78
CA PHE A 139 10.61 4.87 -7.51
C PHE A 139 10.12 4.76 -8.92
N ASP A 140 9.81 5.92 -9.48
CA ASP A 140 9.69 6.15 -10.90
C ASP A 140 10.76 7.18 -11.33
N ALA A 141 10.70 7.68 -12.57
CA ALA A 141 11.65 8.64 -13.12
C ALA A 141 11.65 10.01 -12.42
N GLU A 142 10.59 10.35 -11.69
CA GLU A 142 10.48 11.61 -10.94
C GLU A 142 10.85 11.46 -9.46
N GLY A 143 11.06 10.23 -8.97
CA GLY A 143 11.47 9.95 -7.59
C GLY A 143 10.61 8.89 -6.89
N PRO A 144 10.64 8.81 -5.55
CA PRO A 144 9.77 7.91 -4.80
C PRO A 144 8.29 8.17 -5.12
N CYS A 145 7.52 7.11 -5.34
CA CYS A 145 6.09 7.20 -5.66
C CYS A 145 5.20 6.32 -4.77
N ALA A 146 5.75 5.29 -4.13
CA ALA A 146 5.00 4.42 -3.22
C ALA A 146 5.90 3.77 -2.18
N ASN A 147 5.32 3.32 -1.07
CA ASN A 147 6.03 2.57 -0.04
C ASN A 147 5.05 1.81 0.87
N ALA A 148 5.61 0.94 1.71
CA ALA A 148 4.88 0.10 2.65
C ALA A 148 4.15 0.83 3.81
N VAL A 149 4.21 2.16 3.87
CA VAL A 149 3.65 3.00 4.94
C VAL A 149 2.49 3.83 4.39
N LYS A 150 2.74 4.67 3.37
CA LYS A 150 1.76 5.53 2.71
C LYS A 150 2.21 5.85 1.28
N ASP A 151 1.41 5.52 0.29
CA ASP A 151 1.71 5.84 -1.11
C ASP A 151 1.64 7.35 -1.41
N SER A 152 2.39 7.79 -2.43
CA SER A 152 2.40 9.19 -2.87
C SER A 152 1.04 9.57 -3.44
N GLN A 153 0.61 10.81 -3.17
CA GLN A 153 -0.57 11.38 -3.79
C GLN A 153 -0.42 11.48 -5.32
N ARG A 154 0.82 11.63 -5.83
CA ARG A 154 1.12 11.80 -7.25
C ARG A 154 0.69 10.61 -8.11
N THR A 155 0.83 9.39 -7.60
CA THR A 155 0.57 8.16 -8.34
C THR A 155 -0.56 7.33 -7.72
N LYS A 156 -1.40 7.98 -6.93
CA LYS A 156 -2.52 7.32 -6.23
C LYS A 156 -3.64 7.01 -7.21
N THR A 157 -4.30 5.88 -7.03
CA THR A 157 -5.51 5.55 -7.80
C THR A 157 -6.58 6.63 -7.64
N HIS A 158 -7.34 6.86 -8.70
CA HIS A 158 -8.50 7.75 -8.74
C HIS A 158 -9.65 7.09 -9.49
N ALA A 159 -10.80 7.77 -9.59
CA ALA A 159 -11.99 7.23 -10.27
C ALA A 159 -11.73 6.86 -11.76
N GLY A 160 -10.76 7.51 -12.39
CA GLY A 160 -10.38 7.30 -13.80
C GLY A 160 -9.35 6.18 -14.01
N THR A 161 -8.77 5.62 -12.94
CA THR A 161 -7.73 4.60 -13.06
C THR A 161 -8.27 3.36 -13.78
N THR A 162 -7.52 2.88 -14.77
CA THR A 162 -7.82 1.61 -15.48
C THR A 162 -6.71 0.59 -15.37
N ARG A 163 -5.52 1.00 -14.89
CA ARG A 163 -4.35 0.15 -14.79
C ARG A 163 -3.56 0.44 -13.52
N THR A 164 -3.29 -0.59 -12.73
CA THR A 164 -2.51 -0.47 -11.50
C THR A 164 -1.29 -1.39 -11.49
N LEU A 165 -0.25 -0.98 -10.78
CA LEU A 165 0.82 -1.84 -10.29
C LEU A 165 0.63 -2.03 -8.79
N SER A 166 0.46 -3.27 -8.36
CA SER A 166 0.50 -3.62 -6.94
C SER A 166 1.87 -4.18 -6.59
N VAL A 167 2.45 -3.73 -5.48
CA VAL A 167 3.76 -4.18 -4.96
C VAL A 167 3.60 -4.65 -3.52
N LEU A 168 4.03 -5.87 -3.24
CA LEU A 168 3.85 -6.59 -1.97
C LEU A 168 5.11 -7.35 -1.55
#